data_AF-A0A090Q6N6-F1
#
_entry.id   AF-A0A090Q6N6-F1
#
_cell.length_a   1.000
_cell.length_b   1.000
_cell.length_c   1.000
_cell.angle_alpha   90.00
_cell.angle_beta   90.00
_cell.angle_gamma   90.00
#
_symmetry.space_group_name_H-M   'P 1'
#
loop_
_entity.id
_entity.type
_entity.pdbx_description
1 polymer ?
#
loop_
_entity_poly.entity_id
_entity_poly.type
_entity_poly.pdbx_seq_one_letter_code
_entity_poly.pdbx_strand_id
1 'polypeptide(L)'
;MKLPVIRHLQKGTTPEQLEATLEVLEHFSEHRSVTDEEMDVVGELITNICGALEVHANVEQGMSGVEAANAFAQKVMGSIDQ
;
A
#
# COMPACT_ATOMS: atom_id res chain seq x y z
N MET A 1 -7.63 1.71 -3.36
CA MET A 1 -6.49 2.52 -2.88
C MET A 1 -6.95 3.90 -2.46
N LYS A 2 -6.35 4.48 -1.40
CA LYS A 2 -6.69 5.80 -0.85
C LYS A 2 -5.43 6.61 -0.57
N LEU A 3 -5.14 7.62 -1.39
CA LEU A 3 -3.93 8.44 -1.26
C LEU A 3 -3.74 9.09 0.14
N PRO A 4 -4.79 9.60 0.81
CA PRO A 4 -4.64 10.12 2.17
C PRO A 4 -4.20 9.03 3.17
N VAL A 5 -4.68 7.79 3.00
CA VAL A 5 -4.31 6.66 3.85
C VAL A 5 -2.86 6.27 3.64
N ILE A 6 -2.44 6.13 2.38
CA ILE A 6 -1.05 5.82 1.99
C ILE A 6 -0.06 6.80 2.65
N ARG A 7 -0.34 8.11 2.53
CA ARG A 7 0.51 9.16 3.12
C ARG A 7 0.51 9.13 4.65
N HIS A 8 -0.61 8.73 5.27
CA HIS A 8 -0.69 8.61 6.72
C HIS A 8 0.15 7.42 7.21
N LEU A 9 0.03 6.26 6.55
CA LEU A 9 0.84 5.07 6.85
C LEU A 9 2.33 5.35 6.69
N GLN A 10 2.74 5.92 5.55
CA GLN A 10 4.14 6.23 5.28
C GLN A 10 4.78 7.17 6.31
N LYS A 11 4.01 8.12 6.87
CA LYS A 11 4.53 9.04 7.88
C LYS A 11 4.51 8.47 9.30
N GLY A 12 3.58 7.56 9.58
CA GLY A 12 3.31 7.06 10.92
C GLY A 12 3.97 5.73 11.25
N THR A 13 4.57 5.06 10.27
CA THR A 13 5.13 3.70 10.41
C THR A 13 6.49 3.59 9.71
N THR A 14 7.21 2.51 9.99
CA THR A 14 8.44 2.16 9.27
C THR A 14 8.16 1.13 8.17
N PRO A 15 9.03 1.00 7.15
CA PRO A 15 8.91 -0.04 6.14
C PRO A 15 8.78 -1.45 6.73
N GLU A 16 9.53 -1.76 7.79
CA GLU A 16 9.51 -3.09 8.42
C GLU A 16 8.15 -3.39 9.07
N GLN A 17 7.49 -2.39 9.66
CA GLN A 17 6.14 -2.57 10.22
C GLN A 17 5.11 -2.83 9.12
N LEU A 18 5.26 -2.15 7.98
CA LEU A 18 4.39 -2.32 6.82
C LEU A 18 4.58 -3.70 6.18
N GLU A 19 5.81 -4.16 5.99
CA GLU A 19 6.17 -5.48 5.47
C GLU A 19 5.65 -6.61 6.37
N ALA A 20 5.87 -6.50 7.68
CA ALA A 20 5.35 -7.49 8.64
C ALA A 20 3.80 -7.52 8.64
N THR A 21 3.15 -6.39 8.43
CA THR A 21 1.69 -6.34 8.32
C THR A 21 1.20 -6.98 7.02
N LEU A 22 1.91 -6.79 5.90
CA LEU A 22 1.60 -7.47 4.63
C LEU A 22 1.66 -8.98 4.80
N GLU A 23 2.73 -9.51 5.40
CA GLU A 23 2.89 -10.96 5.61
C GLU A 23 1.71 -11.56 6.38
N VAL A 24 1.21 -10.87 7.40
CA VAL A 24 0.03 -11.30 8.18
C VAL A 24 -1.25 -11.25 7.34
N LEU A 25 -1.45 -10.20 6.55
CA LEU A 25 -2.64 -10.03 5.71
C LEU A 25 -2.68 -11.04 4.55
N GLU A 26 -1.52 -11.39 3.99
CA GLU A 26 -1.37 -12.44 2.98
C GLU A 26 -1.72 -13.81 3.56
N HIS A 27 -1.19 -14.17 4.73
CA HIS A 27 -1.57 -15.43 5.39
C HIS A 27 -3.06 -15.46 5.78
N PHE A 28 -3.62 -14.30 6.17
CA PHE A 28 -5.04 -14.21 6.43
C PHE A 28 -5.85 -14.52 5.17
N SER A 29 -5.53 -13.88 4.04
CA SER A 29 -6.30 -14.03 2.79
C SER A 29 -6.24 -15.45 2.20
N GLU A 30 -5.18 -16.22 2.47
CA GLU A 30 -5.07 -17.61 2.01
C GLU A 30 -5.98 -18.59 2.75
N HIS A 31 -6.51 -18.22 3.93
CA HIS A 31 -7.31 -19.13 4.73
C HIS A 31 -8.72 -19.28 4.14
N ARG A 32 -9.15 -20.53 3.88
CA ARG A 32 -10.46 -20.88 3.28
C ARG A 32 -11.72 -20.33 3.96
N SER A 33 -11.60 -19.87 5.20
CA SER A 33 -12.72 -19.29 5.97
C SER A 33 -12.87 -17.79 5.78
N VAL A 34 -11.93 -17.14 5.09
CA VAL A 34 -12.06 -15.74 4.71
C VAL A 34 -13.14 -15.62 3.65
N THR A 35 -14.09 -14.74 3.91
CA THR A 35 -15.20 -14.45 3.02
C THR A 35 -14.76 -13.53 1.88
N ASP A 36 -15.55 -13.47 0.80
CA ASP A 36 -15.27 -12.58 -0.32
C ASP A 36 -15.24 -11.09 0.12
N GLU A 37 -16.12 -10.70 1.06
CA GLU A 37 -16.14 -9.32 1.59
C GLU A 37 -14.87 -9.00 2.40
N GLU A 38 -14.41 -9.94 3.24
CA GLU A 38 -13.14 -9.78 3.96
C GLU A 38 -11.95 -9.75 3.00
N MET A 39 -11.99 -10.56 1.94
CA MET A 39 -10.98 -10.56 0.88
C MET A 39 -10.89 -9.20 0.18
N ASP A 40 -12.03 -8.59 -0.16
CA ASP A 40 -12.08 -7.25 -0.77
C ASP A 40 -11.47 -6.19 0.15
N VAL A 41 -11.80 -6.24 1.45
CA VAL A 41 -11.23 -5.31 2.45
C VAL A 41 -9.73 -5.51 2.58
N VAL A 42 -9.26 -6.76 2.70
CA VAL A 42 -7.83 -7.09 2.82
C VAL A 42 -7.06 -6.67 1.57
N GLY A 43 -7.63 -6.89 0.38
CA GLY A 43 -7.05 -6.41 -0.88
C GLY A 43 -6.87 -4.89 -0.90
N GLU A 44 -7.84 -4.13 -0.38
CA GLU A 44 -7.71 -2.67 -0.25
C GLU A 44 -6.60 -2.28 0.73
N LEU A 45 -6.51 -2.96 1.87
CA LEU A 45 -5.47 -2.73 2.88
C LEU A 45 -4.07 -3.02 2.32
N ILE A 46 -3.88 -4.18 1.68
CA ILE A 46 -2.62 -4.56 1.02
C ILE A 46 -2.23 -3.49 0.00
N THR A 47 -3.15 -3.09 -0.88
CA THR A 47 -2.88 -2.06 -1.90
C THR A 47 -2.43 -0.74 -1.27
N ASN A 48 -3.04 -0.33 -0.17
CA ASN A 48 -2.64 0.90 0.54
C ASN A 48 -1.27 0.76 1.22
N ILE A 49 -0.94 -0.41 1.77
CA ILE A 49 0.35 -0.66 2.43
C ILE A 49 1.48 -0.71 1.39
N CYS A 50 1.28 -1.42 0.27
CA CYS A 50 2.23 -1.43 -0.85
C CYS A 50 2.49 -0.02 -1.39
N GLY A 51 1.44 0.79 -1.51
CA GLY A 51 1.59 2.21 -1.87
C GLY A 51 2.42 3.00 -0.86
N ALA A 52 2.27 2.72 0.45
CA ALA A 52 3.06 3.39 1.48
C ALA A 52 4.54 3.00 1.41
N LEU A 53 4.85 1.72 1.18
CA LEU A 53 6.21 1.23 0.97
C LEU A 53 6.88 1.88 -0.25
N GLU A 54 6.16 1.99 -1.37
CA GLU A 54 6.69 2.66 -2.56
C GLU A 54 6.96 4.15 -2.30
N VAL A 55 6.10 4.83 -1.55
CA VAL A 55 6.33 6.22 -1.15
C VAL A 55 7.53 6.34 -0.21
N HIS A 56 7.76 5.39 0.73
CA HIS A 56 8.99 5.35 1.53
C HIS A 56 10.23 5.29 0.64
N ALA A 57 10.29 4.32 -0.27
CA ALA A 57 11.44 4.13 -1.16
C ALA A 57 11.73 5.37 -2.01
N ASN A 58 10.68 6.02 -2.55
CA ASN A 58 10.83 7.25 -3.33
C ASN A 58 11.34 8.43 -2.49
N VAL A 59 10.88 8.55 -1.24
CA VAL A 59 11.38 9.59 -0.32
C VAL A 59 12.84 9.35 0.05
N GLU A 60 13.25 8.10 0.27
CA GLU A 60 14.66 7.75 0.49
C GLU A 60 15.55 8.06 -0.72
N GLN A 61 15.01 8.00 -1.93
CA GLN A 61 15.68 8.39 -3.16
C GLN A 61 15.70 9.92 -3.40
N GLY A 62 15.16 10.71 -2.47
CA GLY A 62 15.23 12.17 -2.47
C GLY A 62 14.00 12.88 -3.01
N MET A 63 12.91 12.16 -3.32
CA MET A 63 11.63 12.81 -3.65
C MET A 63 11.00 13.45 -2.41
N SER A 64 10.27 14.55 -2.59
CA SER A 64 9.39 15.02 -1.53
C SER A 64 8.23 14.04 -1.33
N GLY A 65 7.68 13.97 -0.11
CA GLY A 65 6.53 13.09 0.19
C GLY A 65 5.25 13.44 -0.57
N VAL A 66 5.17 14.59 -1.23
CA VAL A 66 4.06 14.93 -2.15
C VAL A 66 4.32 14.39 -3.54
N GLU A 67 5.55 14.57 -4.06
CA GLU A 67 5.95 14.04 -5.36
C GLU A 67 5.89 12.51 -5.39
N ALA A 68 6.44 11.85 -4.37
CA ALA A 68 6.41 10.40 -4.24
C ALA A 68 4.98 9.83 -4.24
N ALA A 69 4.07 10.47 -3.50
CA ALA A 69 2.67 10.07 -3.43
C ALA A 69 1.94 10.26 -4.77
N ASN A 70 2.21 11.35 -5.48
CA ASN A 70 1.65 11.61 -6.80
C ASN A 70 2.21 10.67 -7.87
N ALA A 71 3.52 10.35 -7.80
CA ALA A 71 4.17 9.41 -8.70
C ALA A 71 3.54 8.01 -8.58
N PHE A 72 3.27 7.55 -7.35
CA PHE A 72 2.54 6.30 -7.12
C PHE A 72 1.14 6.33 -7.73
N ALA A 73 0.37 7.41 -7.49
CA ALA A 73 -0.98 7.53 -8.05
C ALA A 73 -0.99 7.49 -9.59
N GLN A 74 -0.02 8.15 -10.24
CA GLN A 74 0.13 8.12 -11.70
C GLN A 74 0.50 6.73 -12.20
N LYS A 75 1.39 6.02 -11.52
CA LYS A 75 1.76 4.64 -11.86
C LYS A 75 0.54 3.72 -11.84
N VAL A 76 -0.29 3.79 -10.80
CA VAL A 76 -1.48 2.94 -10.70
C VAL A 76 -2.49 3.29 -11.79
N MET A 77 -2.75 4.57 -12.03
CA MET A 77 -3.66 5.00 -13.10
C MET A 77 -3.16 4.57 -14.49
N GLY A 78 -1.85 4.69 -14.76
CA GLY A 78 -1.25 4.25 -16.02
C GLY A 78 -1.23 2.73 -16.22
N SER A 79 -1.39 1.95 -15.14
CA SER A 79 -1.47 0.49 -15.19
C SER A 79 -2.88 -0.04 -15.48
N ILE A 80 -3.90 0.83 -15.48
CA ILE A 80 -5.31 0.46 -15.70
C ILE A 80 -5.71 0.56 -17.19
N ASP A 81 -4.99 1.37 -17.98
CA ASP A 81 -5.24 1.56 -19.42
C ASP A 81 -4.42 0.59 -20.33
N GLN A 82 -3.83 -0.47 -19.76
CA GLN A 82 -3.17 -1.57 -20.49
C GLN A 82 -3.83 -2.92 -20.19
#